data_AF-A0A3S8X7N8-F1
#
_entry.id   AF-A0A3S8X7N8-F1
#
_cell.length_a   1.000
_cell.length_b   1.000
_cell.length_c   1.000
_cell.angle_alpha   90.00
_cell.angle_beta   90.00
_cell.angle_gamma   90.00
#
_symmetry.space_group_name_H-M   'P 1'
#
loop_
_entity.id
_entity.type
_entity.pdbx_description
1 polymer ?
#
loop_
_entity_poly.entity_id
_entity_poly.type
_entity_poly.pdbx_seq_one_letter_code
_entity_poly.pdbx_strand_id
1 'polypeptide(L)'
;LLQYQVEELNEFNLGLDEFDEIEQEHKRLANGTDLIERCQAGLHLLTENDDANIESLLNKVATIADTLQGFDESLSPISTMINDALIQVQESASEIESYLSSLELDPEHFAYLEKRLSMAMQLARKHHVSADKLALHHQALMSELAELADDETKLDEIRQQLADTRNAYLTNAQKLSQSRSRYAKELDKLVTQSIHELNMPKGKFTIQINHN
;
A
#
# COMPACT_ATOMS: atom_id res chain seq x y z
N LEU A 1 -16.21 4.13 2.92
CA LEU A 1 -15.42 3.28 2.00
C LEU A 1 -13.98 3.77 1.95
N LEU A 2 -13.74 5.05 1.60
CA LEU A 2 -12.42 5.67 1.56
C LEU A 2 -11.63 5.55 2.87
N GLN A 3 -12.27 5.86 4.02
CA GLN A 3 -11.62 5.74 5.33
C GLN A 3 -11.11 4.32 5.62
N TYR A 4 -11.88 3.29 5.27
CA TYR A 4 -11.47 1.89 5.43
C TYR A 4 -10.29 1.52 4.52
N GLN A 5 -10.24 2.06 3.30
CA GLN A 5 -9.10 1.86 2.40
C GLN A 5 -7.81 2.51 2.94
N VAL A 6 -7.93 3.71 3.51
CA VAL A 6 -6.82 4.42 4.15
C VAL A 6 -6.35 3.70 5.41
N GLU A 7 -7.27 3.24 6.27
CA GLU A 7 -6.93 2.47 7.48
C GLU A 7 -6.19 1.17 7.15
N GLU A 8 -6.63 0.42 6.14
CA GLU A 8 -5.95 -0.81 5.70
C GLU A 8 -4.52 -0.54 5.18
N LEU A 9 -4.33 0.52 4.38
CA LEU A 9 -3.02 0.88 3.85
C LEU A 9 -2.10 1.51 4.91
N ASN A 10 -2.67 2.19 5.91
CA ASN A 10 -1.96 2.67 7.09
C ASN A 10 -1.45 1.51 7.95
N GLU A 11 -2.21 0.43 8.09
CA GLU A 11 -1.76 -0.76 8.84
C GLU A 11 -0.58 -1.44 8.14
N PHE A 12 -0.60 -1.50 6.80
CA PHE A 12 0.53 -2.03 6.04
C PHE A 12 1.77 -1.13 6.05
N ASN A 13 1.55 0.20 6.07
CA ASN A 13 2.59 1.23 6.19
C ASN A 13 3.77 1.01 5.23
N LEU A 14 3.48 0.89 3.94
CA LEU A 14 4.50 0.79 2.89
C LEU A 14 5.13 2.16 2.64
N GLY A 15 6.46 2.24 2.75
CA GLY A 15 7.23 3.42 2.41
C GLY A 15 7.21 3.76 0.92
N LEU A 16 7.52 5.02 0.59
CA LEU A 16 7.87 5.40 -0.78
C LEU A 16 9.16 4.67 -1.17
N ASP A 17 9.17 4.08 -2.35
CA ASP A 17 10.29 3.29 -2.92
C ASP A 17 10.62 1.96 -2.21
N GLU A 18 10.00 1.68 -1.05
CA GLU A 18 10.24 0.45 -0.27
C GLU A 18 9.92 -0.82 -1.07
N PHE A 19 8.90 -0.79 -1.92
CA PHE A 19 8.53 -1.93 -2.75
C PHE A 19 9.68 -2.35 -3.68
N ASP A 20 10.33 -1.39 -4.33
CA ASP A 20 11.41 -1.64 -5.27
C ASP A 20 12.66 -2.16 -4.54
N GLU A 21 12.93 -1.64 -3.33
CA GLU A 21 14.02 -2.11 -2.48
C GLU A 21 13.80 -3.57 -2.05
N ILE A 22 12.60 -3.89 -1.57
CA ILE A 22 12.22 -5.25 -1.16
C ILE A 22 12.28 -6.21 -2.36
N GLU A 23 11.81 -5.79 -3.53
CA GLU A 23 11.84 -6.62 -4.74
C GLU A 23 13.28 -6.92 -5.19
N GLN A 24 14.16 -5.92 -5.19
CA GLN A 24 15.58 -6.11 -5.52
C GLN A 24 16.28 -7.03 -4.53
N GLU A 25 16.00 -6.86 -3.24
CA GLU A 25 16.60 -7.68 -2.20
C GLU A 25 16.09 -9.13 -2.24
N HIS A 26 14.77 -9.32 -2.40
CA HIS A 26 14.17 -10.64 -2.57
C HIS A 26 14.78 -11.37 -3.76
N LYS A 27 14.93 -10.70 -4.91
CA LYS A 27 15.57 -11.28 -6.09
C LYS A 27 17.02 -11.70 -5.84
N ARG A 28 17.78 -10.89 -5.10
CA ARG A 28 19.17 -11.23 -4.71
C ARG A 28 19.20 -12.48 -3.84
N LEU A 29 18.35 -12.56 -2.83
CA LEU A 29 18.29 -13.70 -1.92
C LEU A 29 17.73 -14.95 -2.58
N ALA A 30 16.72 -14.84 -3.44
CA ALA A 30 16.13 -15.94 -4.20
C ALA A 30 17.15 -16.63 -5.13
N ASN A 31 18.05 -15.84 -5.74
CA ASN A 31 19.16 -16.41 -6.50
C ASN A 31 20.13 -17.18 -5.59
N GLY A 32 20.35 -16.68 -4.36
CA GLY A 32 21.16 -17.35 -3.35
C GLY A 32 20.55 -18.67 -2.87
N THR A 33 19.23 -18.70 -2.66
CA THR A 33 18.54 -19.93 -2.25
C THR A 33 18.52 -20.98 -3.35
N ASP A 34 18.26 -20.63 -4.62
CA ASP A 34 18.38 -21.57 -5.75
C ASP A 34 19.83 -22.07 -5.87
N LEU A 35 20.83 -21.21 -5.65
CA LEU A 35 22.22 -21.64 -5.64
C LEU A 35 22.51 -22.68 -4.55
N ILE A 36 22.03 -22.47 -3.32
CA ILE A 36 22.13 -23.46 -2.24
C ILE A 36 21.48 -24.78 -2.65
N GLU A 37 20.23 -24.73 -3.12
CA GLU A 37 19.46 -25.92 -3.48
C GLU A 37 20.18 -26.73 -4.57
N ARG A 38 20.75 -26.06 -5.57
CA ARG A 38 21.54 -26.69 -6.65
C ARG A 38 22.84 -27.29 -6.12
N CYS A 39 23.55 -26.60 -5.24
CA CYS A 39 24.77 -27.10 -4.60
C CYS A 39 24.49 -28.34 -3.73
N GLN A 40 23.43 -28.30 -2.93
CA GLN A 40 22.99 -29.44 -2.11
C GLN A 40 22.57 -30.63 -2.97
N ALA A 41 21.80 -30.40 -4.05
CA ALA A 41 21.45 -31.46 -5.00
C ALA A 41 22.71 -32.06 -5.66
N GLY A 42 23.72 -31.24 -5.95
CA GLY A 42 25.02 -31.68 -6.45
C GLY A 42 25.77 -32.56 -5.45
N LEU A 43 25.87 -32.14 -4.18
CA LEU A 43 26.47 -32.93 -3.10
C LEU A 43 25.76 -34.26 -2.92
N HIS A 44 24.43 -34.25 -2.95
CA HIS A 44 23.65 -35.48 -2.84
C HIS A 44 24.03 -36.50 -3.92
N LEU A 45 24.23 -36.04 -5.17
CA LEU A 45 24.68 -36.92 -6.27
C LEU A 45 26.15 -37.36 -6.13
N LEU A 46 27.02 -36.51 -5.59
CA LEU A 46 28.44 -36.80 -5.44
C LEU A 46 28.71 -37.79 -4.30
N THR A 47 28.14 -37.56 -3.11
CA THR A 47 28.55 -38.20 -1.85
C THR A 47 27.40 -38.72 -0.99
N GLU A 48 26.21 -38.10 -0.99
CA GLU A 48 25.18 -38.37 0.05
C GLU A 48 23.99 -39.26 -0.38
N ASN A 49 23.92 -39.72 -1.63
CA ASN A 49 22.84 -40.62 -2.06
C ASN A 49 23.07 -42.05 -1.57
N ASP A 50 22.15 -42.55 -0.74
CA ASP A 50 22.18 -43.88 -0.10
C ASP A 50 22.09 -45.05 -1.09
N ASP A 51 21.41 -44.88 -2.23
CA ASP A 51 21.24 -45.95 -3.22
C ASP A 51 22.49 -46.09 -4.10
N ALA A 52 22.93 -44.97 -4.69
CA ALA A 52 24.15 -44.87 -5.48
C ALA A 52 24.55 -43.39 -5.66
N ASN A 53 25.75 -43.05 -5.20
CA ASN A 53 26.40 -41.77 -5.48
C ASN A 53 27.66 -41.98 -6.33
N ILE A 54 28.17 -40.90 -6.93
CA ILE A 54 29.32 -40.96 -7.84
C ILE A 54 30.57 -41.52 -7.14
N GLU A 55 30.83 -41.10 -5.90
CA GLU A 55 31.97 -41.56 -5.11
C GLU A 55 31.92 -43.09 -4.86
N SER A 56 30.78 -43.62 -4.44
CA SER A 56 30.59 -45.05 -4.17
C SER A 56 30.69 -45.90 -5.44
N LEU A 57 30.20 -45.39 -6.58
CA LEU A 57 30.35 -46.05 -7.87
C LEU A 57 31.82 -46.06 -8.32
N LEU A 58 32.54 -44.95 -8.19
CA LEU A 58 33.97 -44.88 -8.49
C LEU A 58 34.79 -45.82 -7.59
N ASN A 59 34.49 -45.89 -6.30
CA ASN A 59 35.13 -46.85 -5.39
C ASN A 59 34.92 -48.32 -5.82
N LYS A 60 33.71 -48.67 -6.27
CA LYS A 60 33.43 -50.01 -6.81
C LYS A 60 34.26 -50.28 -8.07
N VAL A 61 34.36 -49.31 -8.97
CA VAL A 61 35.16 -49.42 -10.21
C VAL A 61 36.66 -49.49 -9.88
N ALA A 62 37.15 -48.74 -8.90
CA ALA A 62 38.54 -48.79 -8.44
C ALA A 62 38.90 -50.19 -7.93
N THR A 63 38.03 -50.80 -7.11
CA THR A 63 38.22 -52.17 -6.61
C THR A 63 38.31 -53.21 -7.75
N ILE A 64 37.49 -53.03 -8.79
CA ILE A 64 37.53 -53.89 -9.99
C ILE A 64 38.84 -53.67 -10.76
N ALA A 65 39.26 -52.41 -10.93
CA ALA A 65 40.49 -52.05 -11.64
C ALA A 65 41.73 -52.61 -10.95
N ASP A 66 41.80 -52.56 -9.62
CA ASP A 66 42.90 -53.16 -8.84
C ASP A 66 42.95 -54.68 -9.01
N THR A 67 41.78 -55.33 -9.04
CA THR A 67 41.70 -56.77 -9.29
C THR A 67 42.19 -57.11 -10.70
N LEU A 68 41.83 -56.29 -11.70
CA LEU A 68 42.26 -56.44 -13.08
C LEU A 68 43.76 -56.21 -13.27
N GLN A 69 44.33 -55.22 -12.59
CA GLN A 69 45.77 -54.97 -12.56
C GLN A 69 46.54 -56.18 -12.01
N GLY A 70 45.97 -56.91 -11.04
CA GLY A 70 46.53 -58.16 -10.53
C GLY A 70 46.59 -59.28 -11.58
N PHE A 71 45.76 -59.24 -12.63
CA PHE A 71 45.80 -60.17 -13.76
C PHE A 71 46.71 -59.71 -14.89
N ASP A 72 46.72 -58.41 -15.20
CA ASP A 72 47.51 -57.81 -16.27
C ASP A 72 48.02 -56.42 -15.85
N GLU A 73 49.35 -56.33 -15.69
CA GLU A 73 50.03 -55.11 -15.26
C GLU A 73 49.88 -53.96 -16.27
N SER A 74 49.57 -54.25 -17.54
CA SER A 74 49.31 -53.23 -18.55
C SER A 74 48.05 -52.38 -18.28
N LEU A 75 47.17 -52.84 -17.37
CA LEU A 75 45.97 -52.13 -16.95
C LEU A 75 46.23 -51.12 -15.82
N SER A 76 47.43 -51.07 -15.26
CA SER A 76 47.83 -50.11 -14.21
C SER A 76 47.45 -48.65 -14.51
N PRO A 77 47.66 -48.10 -15.73
CA PRO A 77 47.26 -46.72 -16.05
C PRO A 77 45.76 -46.46 -15.89
N ILE A 78 44.92 -47.48 -16.15
CA ILE A 78 43.46 -47.35 -15.99
C ILE A 78 43.10 -47.25 -14.51
N SER A 79 43.72 -48.06 -13.64
CA SER A 79 43.52 -47.94 -12.18
C SER A 79 43.94 -46.57 -11.67
N THR A 80 45.08 -46.04 -12.15
CA THR A 80 45.51 -44.68 -11.79
C THR A 80 44.48 -43.63 -12.20
N MET A 81 43.97 -43.66 -13.44
CA MET A 81 42.95 -42.71 -13.91
C MET A 81 41.65 -42.76 -13.08
N ILE A 82 41.25 -43.94 -12.62
CA ILE A 82 40.04 -44.09 -11.78
C ILE A 82 40.27 -43.50 -10.38
N ASN A 83 41.44 -43.77 -9.79
CA ASN A 83 41.81 -43.21 -8.49
C ASN A 83 41.92 -41.68 -8.54
N ASP A 84 42.52 -41.12 -9.60
CA ASP A 84 42.59 -39.68 -9.80
C ASP A 84 41.20 -39.05 -9.94
N ALA A 85 40.29 -39.70 -10.68
CA ALA A 85 38.89 -39.26 -10.79
C ALA A 85 38.17 -39.30 -9.43
N LEU A 86 38.42 -40.32 -8.60
CA LEU A 86 37.87 -40.42 -7.26
C LEU A 86 38.31 -39.26 -6.37
N ILE A 87 39.62 -38.94 -6.38
CA ILE A 87 40.18 -37.79 -5.64
C ILE A 87 39.51 -36.49 -6.10
N GLN A 88 39.40 -36.27 -7.42
CA GLN A 88 38.81 -35.05 -7.96
C GLN A 88 37.33 -34.89 -7.56
N VAL A 89 36.58 -35.99 -7.48
CA VAL A 89 35.18 -35.99 -7.01
C VAL A 89 35.10 -35.61 -5.54
N GLN A 90 35.94 -36.19 -4.69
CA GLN A 90 35.99 -35.88 -3.25
C GLN A 90 36.38 -34.42 -2.99
N GLU A 91 37.40 -33.90 -3.69
CA GLU A 91 37.79 -32.50 -3.61
C GLU A 91 36.67 -31.56 -4.06
N SER A 92 35.98 -31.89 -5.17
CA SER A 92 34.86 -31.09 -5.66
C SER A 92 33.71 -31.04 -4.66
N ALA A 93 33.40 -32.17 -4.01
CA ALA A 93 32.40 -32.20 -2.94
C ALA A 93 32.80 -31.33 -1.75
N SER A 94 34.05 -31.46 -1.28
CA SER A 94 34.57 -30.65 -0.16
C SER A 94 34.58 -29.15 -0.46
N GLU A 95 34.87 -28.75 -1.71
CA GLU A 95 34.82 -27.35 -2.14
C GLU A 95 33.37 -26.83 -2.19
N ILE A 96 32.40 -27.64 -2.64
CA ILE A 96 30.98 -27.26 -2.61
C ILE A 96 30.47 -27.12 -1.17
N GLU A 97 30.86 -28.02 -0.26
CA GLU A 97 30.52 -27.91 1.17
C GLU A 97 31.11 -26.64 1.80
N SER A 98 32.38 -26.35 1.51
CA SER A 98 33.06 -25.14 1.98
C SER A 98 32.38 -23.88 1.45
N TYR A 99 32.02 -23.88 0.16
CA TYR A 99 31.27 -22.80 -0.46
C TYR A 99 29.90 -22.58 0.22
N LEU A 100 29.12 -23.65 0.43
CA LEU A 100 27.84 -23.59 1.15
C LEU A 100 27.99 -23.05 2.57
N SER A 101 29.04 -23.46 3.29
CA SER A 101 29.31 -22.98 4.65
C SER A 101 29.66 -21.49 4.71
N SER A 102 30.21 -20.94 3.62
CA SER A 102 30.54 -19.51 3.50
C SER A 102 29.34 -18.65 3.12
N LEU A 103 28.25 -19.27 2.65
CA LEU A 103 27.07 -18.58 2.18
C LEU A 103 26.18 -18.23 3.38
N GLU A 104 26.36 -17.03 3.92
CA GLU A 104 25.47 -16.46 4.93
C GLU A 104 24.15 -16.04 4.27
N LEU A 105 23.18 -16.95 4.26
CA LEU A 105 21.79 -16.63 3.97
C LEU A 105 21.01 -16.54 5.28
N ASP A 106 20.17 -15.52 5.39
CA ASP A 106 19.23 -15.33 6.48
C ASP A 106 17.83 -15.79 6.01
N PRO A 107 17.40 -17.02 6.36
CA PRO A 107 16.11 -17.55 5.94
C PRO A 107 14.94 -16.79 6.56
N GLU A 108 15.12 -16.24 7.77
CA GLU A 108 14.08 -15.46 8.44
C GLU A 108 13.84 -14.15 7.71
N HIS A 109 14.92 -13.46 7.30
CA HIS A 109 14.83 -12.25 6.49
C HIS A 109 14.21 -12.52 5.11
N PHE A 110 14.60 -13.61 4.43
CA PHE A 110 13.98 -13.98 3.16
C PHE A 110 12.47 -14.23 3.29
N ALA A 111 12.06 -15.00 4.30
CA ALA A 111 10.64 -15.25 4.58
C ALA A 111 9.87 -13.97 4.94
N TYR A 112 10.51 -13.04 5.65
CA TYR A 112 9.96 -11.73 5.95
C TYR A 112 9.71 -10.92 4.67
N LEU A 113 10.70 -10.83 3.77
CA LEU A 113 10.58 -10.13 2.49
C LEU A 113 9.46 -10.73 1.63
N GLU A 114 9.39 -12.06 1.55
CA GLU A 114 8.35 -12.78 0.80
C GLU A 114 6.94 -12.47 1.32
N LYS A 115 6.77 -12.46 2.64
CA LYS A 115 5.50 -12.09 3.29
C LYS A 115 5.14 -10.64 2.98
N ARG A 116 6.10 -9.72 3.05
CA ARG A 116 5.88 -8.28 2.80
C ARG A 116 5.52 -8.02 1.33
N LEU A 117 6.23 -8.65 0.37
CA LEU A 117 5.90 -8.64 -1.06
C LEU A 117 4.50 -9.19 -1.36
N SER A 118 4.17 -10.36 -0.79
CA SER A 118 2.86 -10.98 -0.99
C SER A 118 1.71 -10.08 -0.50
N MET A 119 1.90 -9.45 0.66
CA MET A 119 0.94 -8.51 1.22
C MET A 119 0.79 -7.24 0.37
N ALA A 120 1.91 -6.68 -0.12
CA ALA A 120 1.90 -5.55 -1.06
C ALA A 120 1.12 -5.90 -2.34
N MET A 121 1.36 -7.07 -2.92
CA MET A 121 0.64 -7.52 -4.12
C MET A 121 -0.85 -7.74 -3.87
N GLN A 122 -1.23 -8.28 -2.70
CA GLN A 122 -2.63 -8.47 -2.33
C GLN A 122 -3.36 -7.13 -2.21
N LEU A 123 -2.75 -6.16 -1.54
CA LEU A 123 -3.30 -4.82 -1.39
C LEU A 123 -3.37 -4.10 -2.74
N ALA A 124 -2.32 -4.18 -3.55
CA ALA A 124 -2.30 -3.62 -4.89
C ALA A 124 -3.47 -4.14 -5.76
N ARG A 125 -3.72 -5.46 -5.72
CA ARG A 125 -4.89 -6.07 -6.40
C ARG A 125 -6.22 -5.54 -5.86
N LYS A 126 -6.37 -5.41 -4.54
CA LYS A 126 -7.60 -4.91 -3.91
C LYS A 126 -7.89 -3.44 -4.30
N HIS A 127 -6.84 -2.63 -4.37
CA HIS A 127 -6.92 -1.21 -4.74
C HIS A 127 -6.79 -0.97 -6.25
N HIS A 128 -6.67 -2.02 -7.07
CA HIS A 128 -6.59 -1.96 -8.54
C HIS A 128 -5.44 -1.07 -9.05
N VAL A 129 -4.32 -1.07 -8.32
CA VAL A 129 -3.09 -0.35 -8.68
C VAL A 129 -1.95 -1.34 -8.82
N SER A 130 -0.89 -0.93 -9.49
CA SER A 130 0.36 -1.68 -9.48
C SER A 130 1.05 -1.53 -8.12
N ALA A 131 1.80 -2.56 -7.70
CA ALA A 131 2.35 -2.62 -6.34
C ALA A 131 3.42 -1.54 -6.07
N ASP A 132 4.20 -1.19 -7.10
CA ASP A 132 5.13 -0.05 -7.14
C ASP A 132 4.43 1.29 -6.87
N LYS A 133 3.15 1.42 -7.25
CA LYS A 133 2.36 2.64 -7.06
C LYS A 133 1.50 2.63 -5.81
N LEU A 134 1.54 1.57 -5.00
CA LEU A 134 0.66 1.41 -3.85
C LEU A 134 0.89 2.52 -2.81
N ALA A 135 2.15 2.88 -2.55
CA ALA A 135 2.49 3.96 -1.62
C ALA A 135 2.00 5.33 -2.10
N LEU A 136 2.16 5.63 -3.40
CA LEU A 136 1.63 6.86 -4.01
C LEU A 136 0.11 6.90 -3.97
N HIS A 137 -0.54 5.76 -4.24
CA HIS A 137 -1.99 5.64 -4.15
C HIS A 137 -2.47 5.88 -2.72
N HIS A 138 -1.79 5.30 -1.72
CA HIS A 138 -2.09 5.53 -0.32
C HIS A 138 -2.04 7.04 0.03
N GLN A 139 -1.00 7.74 -0.40
CA GLN A 139 -0.87 9.18 -0.17
C GLN A 139 -1.98 10.00 -0.84
N ALA A 140 -2.39 9.62 -2.04
CA ALA A 140 -3.52 10.25 -2.73
C ALA A 140 -4.83 10.06 -1.96
N LEU A 141 -5.12 8.85 -1.49
CA LEU A 141 -6.33 8.56 -0.70
C LEU A 141 -6.33 9.31 0.64
N MET A 142 -5.18 9.44 1.29
CA MET A 142 -5.05 10.25 2.51
C MET A 142 -5.36 11.73 2.25
N SER A 143 -4.87 12.27 1.14
CA SER A 143 -5.17 13.66 0.75
C SER A 143 -6.64 13.87 0.45
N GLU A 144 -7.26 12.96 -0.30
CA GLU A 144 -8.69 12.99 -0.62
C GLU A 144 -9.55 12.91 0.65
N LEU A 145 -9.18 12.05 1.60
CA LEU A 145 -9.88 11.94 2.88
C LEU A 145 -9.78 13.22 3.71
N ALA A 146 -8.61 13.87 3.70
CA ALA A 146 -8.41 15.14 4.39
C ALA A 146 -9.21 16.29 3.76
N GLU A 147 -9.29 16.36 2.43
CA GLU A 147 -10.10 17.34 1.72
C GLU A 147 -11.59 17.19 2.03
N LEU A 148 -12.10 15.94 2.05
CA LEU A 148 -13.50 15.67 2.41
C LEU A 148 -13.83 16.09 3.85
N ALA A 149 -12.91 15.84 4.79
CA ALA A 149 -13.09 16.25 6.18
C ALA A 149 -13.12 17.78 6.32
N ASP A 150 -12.26 18.50 5.58
CA ASP A 150 -12.22 19.97 5.57
C ASP A 150 -13.50 20.58 4.96
N ASP A 151 -14.02 19.98 3.90
CA ASP A 151 -15.26 20.42 3.24
C ASP A 151 -16.51 20.26 4.12
N GLU A 152 -16.59 19.21 4.95
CA GLU A 152 -17.67 19.07 5.93
C GLU A 152 -17.63 20.20 6.97
N THR A 153 -16.46 20.55 7.49
CA THR A 153 -16.30 21.70 8.40
C THR A 153 -16.72 23.02 7.75
N LYS A 154 -16.30 23.28 6.51
CA LYS A 154 -16.70 24.49 5.77
C LYS A 154 -18.21 24.56 5.55
N LEU A 155 -18.85 23.42 5.27
CA LEU A 155 -20.29 23.37 5.06
C LEU A 155 -21.06 23.79 6.33
N ASP A 156 -20.62 23.34 7.49
CA ASP A 156 -21.23 23.71 8.77
C ASP A 156 -20.98 25.18 9.13
N GLU A 157 -19.80 25.73 8.83
CA GLU A 157 -19.53 27.17 8.94
C GLU A 157 -20.48 27.99 8.06
N ILE A 158 -20.67 27.60 6.79
CA ILE A 158 -21.58 28.28 5.86
C ILE A 158 -23.03 28.20 6.35
N ARG A 159 -23.45 27.05 6.89
CA ARG A 159 -24.80 26.90 7.48
C ARG A 159 -25.01 27.84 8.66
N GLN A 160 -24.01 27.99 9.53
CA GLN A 160 -24.06 28.91 10.65
C GLN A 160 -24.13 30.37 10.17
N GLN A 161 -23.28 30.76 9.22
CA GLN A 161 -23.30 32.10 8.61
C GLN A 161 -24.64 32.41 7.94
N LEU A 162 -25.25 31.43 7.26
CA LEU A 162 -26.57 31.56 6.64
C LEU A 162 -27.65 31.80 7.69
N ALA A 163 -27.63 31.04 8.80
CA ALA A 163 -28.57 31.22 9.90
C ALA A 163 -28.45 32.61 10.53
N ASP A 164 -27.23 33.07 10.79
CA ASP A 164 -26.95 34.37 11.39
C ASP A 164 -27.36 35.52 10.48
N THR A 165 -27.01 35.42 9.19
CA THR A 165 -27.40 36.41 8.17
C THR A 165 -28.92 36.46 8.00
N ARG A 166 -29.60 35.31 8.02
CA ARG A 166 -31.06 35.24 7.98
C ARG A 166 -31.71 35.91 9.20
N ASN A 167 -31.17 35.67 10.40
CA ASN A 167 -31.66 36.30 11.62
C ASN A 167 -31.45 37.83 11.61
N ALA A 168 -30.29 38.29 11.14
CA ALA A 168 -30.02 39.71 10.96
C ALA A 168 -30.96 40.35 9.93
N TYR A 169 -31.19 39.67 8.80
CA TYR A 169 -32.15 40.10 7.78
C TYR A 169 -33.56 40.23 8.37
N LEU A 170 -34.07 39.21 9.06
CA LEU A 170 -35.41 39.22 9.66
C LEU A 170 -35.55 40.35 10.70
N THR A 171 -34.53 40.55 11.53
CA THR A 171 -34.51 41.63 12.53
C THR A 171 -34.60 43.01 11.88
N ASN A 172 -33.81 43.25 10.84
CA ASN A 172 -33.82 44.53 10.12
C ASN A 172 -35.10 44.72 9.32
N ALA A 173 -35.62 43.67 8.68
CA ALA A 173 -36.90 43.69 7.97
C ALA A 173 -38.06 44.01 8.94
N GLN A 174 -38.06 43.45 10.15
CA GLN A 174 -39.05 43.74 11.18
C GLN A 174 -38.96 45.20 11.66
N LYS A 175 -37.76 45.72 11.93
CA LYS A 175 -37.55 47.13 12.29
C LYS A 175 -38.07 48.07 11.21
N LEU A 176 -37.74 47.79 9.94
CA LEU A 176 -38.21 48.58 8.80
C LEU A 176 -39.73 48.53 8.68
N SER A 177 -40.32 47.35 8.85
CA SER A 177 -41.77 47.12 8.78
C SER A 177 -42.51 47.89 9.89
N GLN A 178 -42.01 47.85 11.11
CA GLN A 178 -42.55 48.62 12.24
C GLN A 178 -42.45 50.13 11.98
N SER A 179 -41.31 50.60 11.46
CA SER A 179 -41.11 52.00 11.09
C SER A 179 -42.12 52.45 10.02
N ARG A 180 -42.28 51.68 8.94
CA ARG A 180 -43.25 51.95 7.88
C ARG A 180 -44.69 51.97 8.40
N SER A 181 -45.07 51.02 9.24
CA SER A 181 -46.41 50.96 9.85
C SER A 181 -46.69 52.18 10.74
N ARG A 182 -45.69 52.64 11.51
CA ARG A 182 -45.79 53.84 12.33
C ARG A 182 -46.03 55.09 11.47
N TYR A 183 -45.19 55.31 10.46
CA TYR A 183 -45.30 56.50 9.61
C TYR A 183 -46.53 56.46 8.67
N ALA A 184 -46.98 55.27 8.26
CA ALA A 184 -48.25 55.11 7.54
C ALA A 184 -49.42 55.64 8.36
N LYS A 185 -49.52 55.28 9.65
CA LYS A 185 -50.58 55.78 10.55
C LYS A 185 -50.50 57.29 10.78
N GLU A 186 -49.30 57.85 10.80
CA GLU A 186 -49.10 59.29 10.94
C GLU A 186 -49.56 60.04 9.69
N LEU A 187 -49.14 59.56 8.52
CA LEU A 187 -49.54 60.12 7.23
C LEU A 187 -51.05 59.99 6.99
N ASP A 188 -51.65 58.86 7.38
CA ASP A 188 -53.10 58.64 7.30
C ASP A 188 -53.89 59.76 8.00
N LYS A 189 -53.44 60.15 9.19
CA LYS A 189 -54.07 61.21 9.97
C LYS A 189 -53.89 62.57 9.32
N LEU A 190 -52.66 62.89 8.89
CA LEU A 190 -52.34 64.17 8.26
C LEU A 190 -53.15 64.37 6.97
N VAL A 191 -53.17 63.36 6.10
CA VAL A 191 -53.92 63.41 4.83
C VAL A 191 -55.43 63.45 5.10
N THR A 192 -55.92 62.65 6.05
CA THR A 192 -57.35 62.70 6.44
C THR A 192 -57.72 64.10 6.93
N GLN A 193 -56.90 64.74 7.76
CA GLN A 193 -57.16 66.10 8.22
C GLN A 193 -57.22 67.10 7.06
N SER A 194 -56.26 67.06 6.13
CA SER A 194 -56.28 67.92 4.94
C SER A 194 -57.53 67.69 4.06
N ILE A 195 -58.02 66.45 3.95
CA ILE A 195 -59.28 66.14 3.24
C ILE A 195 -60.49 66.77 3.94
N HIS A 196 -60.53 66.78 5.28
CA HIS A 196 -61.62 67.42 6.02
C HIS A 196 -61.62 68.94 5.82
N GLU A 197 -60.45 69.58 5.78
CA GLU A 197 -60.29 71.01 5.50
C GLU A 197 -60.78 71.39 4.08
N LEU A 198 -60.79 70.45 3.13
CA LEU A 198 -61.26 70.61 1.75
C LEU A 198 -62.77 70.33 1.56
N ASN A 199 -63.60 70.58 2.58
CA ASN A 199 -65.07 70.37 2.56
C ASN A 199 -65.53 68.90 2.40
N MET A 200 -64.71 67.90 2.77
CA MET A 200 -65.10 66.49 2.79
C MET A 200 -65.07 65.91 4.23
N PRO A 201 -65.99 66.32 5.12
CA PRO A 201 -65.92 66.05 6.57
C PRO A 201 -66.14 64.58 6.97
N LYS A 202 -66.41 63.68 6.01
CA LYS A 202 -66.57 62.23 6.25
C LYS A 202 -65.53 61.39 5.50
N GLY A 203 -64.62 62.02 4.75
CA GLY A 203 -63.59 61.31 3.99
C GLY A 203 -62.52 60.75 4.92
N LYS A 204 -62.13 59.49 4.73
CA LYS A 204 -61.05 58.85 5.50
C LYS A 204 -60.01 58.28 4.55
N PHE A 205 -58.76 58.63 4.75
CA PHE A 205 -57.63 58.04 4.04
C PHE A 205 -56.95 57.00 4.94
N THR A 206 -56.49 55.88 4.36
CA THR A 206 -55.86 54.78 5.11
C THR A 206 -54.82 54.08 4.25
N ILE A 207 -53.62 53.88 4.80
CA ILE A 207 -52.51 53.14 4.21
C ILE A 207 -52.36 51.82 4.96
N GLN A 208 -52.40 50.73 4.20
CA GLN A 208 -52.18 49.39 4.73
C GLN A 208 -50.80 48.86 4.29
N ILE A 209 -50.00 48.42 5.27
CA ILE A 209 -48.74 47.73 5.03
C ILE A 209 -49.01 46.23 5.13
N ASN A 210 -48.82 45.50 4.03
CA ASN A 210 -48.89 44.04 4.00
C ASN A 210 -47.48 43.46 3.95
N HIS A 211 -47.28 42.34 4.65
CA HIS A 211 -46.08 41.52 4.59
C HIS A 211 -46.45 40.19 3.92
N ASN A 212 -45.61 39.71 2.99
CA ASN A 212 -45.64 38.32 2.52
C ASN A 212 -44.70 37.48 3.39
#